data_AF-A0A3B3ITR3-F1
#
_entry.id   AF-A0A3B3ITR3-F1
#
_cell.length_a   1.000
_cell.length_b   1.000
_cell.length_c   1.000
_cell.angle_alpha   90.00
_cell.angle_beta   90.00
_cell.angle_gamma   90.00
#
_symmetry.space_group_name_H-M   'P 1'
#
loop_
_entity.id
_entity.type
_entity.pdbx_description
1 polymer ?
#
loop_
_entity_poly.entity_id
_entity_poly.type
_entity_poly.pdbx_seq_one_letter_code
_entity_poly.pdbx_strand_id
1 'polypeptide(L)'
;MEAATTLHPGPRPALPLGGPGPLGEFLPPPECPVFEPSWEEFADPFAFIHKIRPIAEQTGICKVRPPPAQTRVKLNFLDQIAKYWELQGSTLKIPHVERKILDLFQLNKLVAEEGGFAVVCKDRKWTKIATKMGFAPGKAVG
;
A
#
# COMPACT_ATOMS: atom_id res chain seq x y z
N MET A 1 -2.85 18.43 2.85
CA MET A 1 -4.15 18.11 2.21
C MET A 1 -3.82 17.79 0.77
N GLU A 2 -3.48 16.54 0.47
CA GLU A 2 -3.10 16.14 -0.89
C GLU A 2 -4.11 15.10 -1.34
N ALA A 3 -4.74 15.42 -2.47
CA ALA A 3 -5.87 14.70 -3.02
C ALA A 3 -5.49 13.26 -3.36
N ALA A 4 -6.26 12.30 -2.85
CA ALA A 4 -6.39 11.04 -3.57
C ALA A 4 -6.88 11.42 -4.96
N THR A 5 -6.07 11.19 -5.99
CA THR A 5 -6.42 11.39 -7.40
C THR A 5 -7.68 10.58 -7.66
N THR A 6 -8.81 11.23 -7.46
CA THR A 6 -10.12 10.73 -7.77
C THR A 6 -10.13 10.90 -9.27
N LEU A 7 -9.93 9.83 -10.04
CA LEU A 7 -10.26 9.87 -11.46
C LEU A 7 -11.74 10.19 -11.51
N HIS A 8 -12.05 11.47 -11.74
CA HIS A 8 -13.41 11.97 -11.80
C HIS A 8 -14.16 11.07 -12.80
N PRO A 9 -15.24 10.38 -12.41
CA PRO A 9 -16.18 9.95 -13.40
C PRO A 9 -16.77 11.26 -13.92
N GLY A 10 -16.34 11.68 -15.12
CA GLY A 10 -17.06 12.71 -15.86
C GLY A 10 -18.55 12.33 -15.88
N PRO A 11 -19.48 13.31 -15.89
CA PRO A 11 -20.90 13.02 -15.85
C PRO A 11 -21.23 12.11 -17.02
N ARG A 12 -21.48 10.82 -16.77
CA ARG A 12 -21.70 9.85 -17.84
C ARG A 12 -23.17 9.58 -18.06
N PRO A 13 -23.60 9.49 -19.33
CA PRO A 13 -24.96 9.13 -19.67
C PRO A 13 -25.26 7.73 -19.13
N ALA A 14 -26.45 7.57 -18.53
CA ALA A 14 -26.98 6.27 -18.17
C ALA A 14 -27.30 5.48 -19.45
N LEU A 15 -26.32 4.74 -19.98
CA LEU A 15 -26.59 3.76 -21.03
C LEU A 15 -27.26 2.53 -20.41
N PRO A 16 -28.28 1.96 -21.06
CA PRO A 16 -28.97 0.79 -20.54
C PRO A 16 -27.98 -0.38 -20.42
N LEU A 17 -27.90 -0.94 -19.21
CA LEU A 17 -27.12 -2.12 -18.87
C LEU A 17 -27.63 -3.31 -19.70
N GLY A 18 -26.86 -3.72 -20.71
CA GLY A 18 -26.99 -5.03 -21.35
C GLY A 18 -28.33 -5.33 -22.02
N GLY A 19 -28.71 -4.52 -23.02
CA GLY A 19 -29.73 -4.89 -24.00
C GLY A 19 -29.11 -5.33 -25.33
N PRO A 20 -29.81 -6.09 -26.19
CA PRO A 20 -29.36 -6.30 -27.56
C PRO A 20 -29.22 -4.95 -28.25
N GLY A 21 -28.03 -4.67 -28.80
CA GLY A 21 -27.83 -3.48 -29.63
C GLY A 21 -28.72 -3.50 -30.88
N PRO A 22 -28.80 -2.39 -31.63
CA PRO A 22 -29.64 -2.27 -32.83
C PRO A 22 -29.43 -3.37 -33.90
N LEU A 23 -28.34 -4.14 -33.80
CA LEU A 23 -27.92 -5.18 -34.75
C LEU A 23 -27.58 -6.53 -34.09
N GLY A 24 -27.94 -6.77 -32.81
CA GLY A 24 -27.59 -8.01 -32.12
C GLY A 24 -26.13 -8.10 -31.64
N GLU A 25 -25.38 -7.00 -31.74
CA GLU A 25 -24.03 -6.90 -31.17
C GLU A 25 -24.08 -6.75 -29.64
N PHE A 26 -23.24 -7.53 -28.96
CA PHE A 26 -23.02 -7.42 -27.52
C PHE A 26 -22.42 -6.05 -27.19
N LEU A 27 -23.12 -5.27 -26.36
CA LEU A 27 -22.61 -4.02 -25.82
C LEU A 27 -21.93 -4.34 -24.48
N PRO A 28 -20.59 -4.22 -24.36
CA PRO A 28 -19.91 -4.48 -23.10
C PRO A 28 -20.41 -3.53 -22.02
N PRO A 29 -20.68 -4.03 -20.80
CA PRO A 29 -21.11 -3.20 -19.69
C PRO A 29 -20.03 -2.17 -19.35
N PRO A 30 -20.42 -1.02 -18.77
CA PRO A 30 -19.47 -0.02 -18.33
C PRO A 30 -18.47 -0.62 -17.32
N GLU A 31 -17.21 -0.20 -17.41
CA GLU A 31 -16.19 -0.63 -16.45
C GLU A 31 -16.50 -0.08 -15.04
N CYS A 32 -16.30 -0.91 -14.02
CA CYS A 32 -16.49 -0.52 -12.63
C CYS A 32 -15.42 0.48 -12.17
N PRO A 33 -15.72 1.34 -11.17
CA PRO A 33 -14.75 2.28 -10.63
C PRO A 33 -13.52 1.54 -10.06
N VAL A 34 -12.35 2.03 -10.45
CA VAL A 34 -11.06 1.51 -9.98
C VAL A 34 -10.48 2.49 -8.96
N PHE A 35 -10.14 1.98 -7.78
CA PHE A 35 -9.49 2.75 -6.73
C PHE A 35 -8.05 2.29 -6.54
N GLU A 36 -7.15 3.26 -6.41
CA GLU A 36 -5.72 3.02 -6.17
C GLU A 36 -5.34 3.65 -4.80
N PRO A 37 -5.54 2.93 -3.68
CA PRO A 37 -5.19 3.42 -2.35
C PRO A 37 -3.69 3.72 -2.22
N SER A 38 -3.36 4.72 -1.41
CA SER A 38 -2.01 4.83 -0.85
C SER A 38 -1.72 3.69 0.14
N TRP A 39 -0.45 3.52 0.55
CA TRP A 39 -0.10 2.48 1.52
C TRP A 39 -0.79 2.68 2.88
N GLU A 40 -0.87 3.92 3.36
CA GLU A 40 -1.51 4.25 4.63
C GLU A 40 -3.01 3.93 4.61
N GLU A 41 -3.67 4.16 3.47
CA GLU A 41 -5.07 3.79 3.29
C GLU A 41 -5.26 2.28 3.11
N PHE A 42 -4.35 1.62 2.39
CA PHE A 42 -4.39 0.17 2.24
C PHE A 42 -4.11 -0.57 3.56
N ALA A 43 -3.40 0.06 4.49
CA ALA A 43 -3.09 -0.51 5.81
C ALA A 43 -4.33 -0.65 6.71
N ASP A 44 -5.36 0.16 6.50
CA ASP A 44 -6.67 0.03 7.16
C ASP A 44 -7.77 -0.21 6.12
N PRO A 45 -8.07 -1.48 5.79
CA PRO A 45 -9.03 -1.82 4.75
C PRO A 45 -10.44 -1.34 5.09
N PHE A 46 -10.83 -1.25 6.37
CA PHE A 46 -12.17 -0.81 6.76
C PHE A 46 -12.32 0.70 6.60
N ALA A 47 -11.32 1.47 7.03
CA ALA A 47 -11.29 2.91 6.80
C ALA A 47 -11.32 3.24 5.31
N PHE A 48 -10.57 2.49 4.49
CA PHE A 48 -10.57 2.67 3.04
C PHE A 48 -11.91 2.30 2.39
N ILE A 49 -12.54 1.18 2.78
CA ILE A 49 -13.88 0.79 2.30
C ILE A 49 -14.90 1.87 2.66
N HIS A 50 -14.86 2.41 3.88
CA HIS A 50 -15.74 3.52 4.30
C HIS A 50 -15.53 4.78 3.45
N LYS A 51 -14.29 5.07 3.06
CA LYS A 51 -13.96 6.21 2.20
C LYS A 51 -14.52 6.06 0.79
N ILE A 52 -14.45 4.86 0.19
CA ILE A 52 -14.91 4.61 -1.20
C ILE A 52 -16.40 4.28 -1.31
N ARG A 53 -17.04 3.89 -0.18
CA ARG A 53 -18.46 3.55 -0.06
C ARG A 53 -19.42 4.46 -0.86
N PRO A 54 -19.42 5.79 -0.71
CA PRO A 54 -20.38 6.65 -1.40
C PRO A 54 -20.30 6.59 -2.94
N ILE A 55 -19.17 6.15 -3.49
CA ILE A 55 -18.95 5.98 -4.93
C ILE A 55 -19.22 4.53 -5.34
N ALA A 56 -18.71 3.56 -4.57
CA ALA A 56 -18.87 2.13 -4.86
C ALA A 56 -20.32 1.63 -4.70
N GLU A 57 -21.10 2.22 -3.80
CA GLU A 57 -22.53 1.88 -3.62
C GLU A 57 -23.37 2.27 -4.85
N GLN A 58 -23.01 3.34 -5.54
CA GLN A 58 -23.73 3.77 -6.76
C GLN A 58 -23.56 2.76 -7.90
N THR A 59 -22.44 2.05 -7.95
CA THR A 59 -22.11 1.09 -9.00
C THR A 59 -22.31 -0.36 -8.57
N GLY A 60 -22.57 -0.62 -7.29
CA GLY A 60 -22.71 -1.96 -6.69
C GLY A 60 -21.40 -2.76 -6.60
N ILE A 61 -20.47 -2.55 -7.52
CA ILE A 61 -19.14 -3.17 -7.55
C ILE A 61 -18.04 -2.12 -7.76
N CYS A 62 -16.85 -2.38 -7.24
CA CYS A 62 -15.65 -1.61 -7.51
C CYS A 62 -14.41 -2.52 -7.53
N LYS A 63 -13.32 -2.03 -8.14
CA LYS A 63 -12.03 -2.72 -8.20
C LYS A 63 -11.00 -1.93 -7.40
N VAL A 64 -10.33 -2.57 -6.45
CA VAL A 64 -9.22 -1.95 -5.71
C VAL A 64 -7.91 -2.51 -6.25
N ARG A 65 -7.04 -1.63 -6.76
CA ARG A 65 -5.67 -2.01 -7.16
C ARG A 65 -4.74 -1.71 -6.00
N PRO A 66 -4.04 -2.71 -5.45
CA PRO A 66 -3.06 -2.44 -4.39
C PRO A 66 -1.95 -1.50 -4.89
N PRO A 67 -1.43 -0.61 -4.03
CA PRO A 67 -0.44 0.39 -4.42
C PRO A 67 0.82 -0.24 -5.04
N PRO A 68 1.36 0.33 -6.15
CA PRO A 68 2.49 -0.23 -6.90
C PRO A 68 3.83 -0.17 -6.14
N ALA A 69 3.94 0.64 -5.09
CA ALA A 69 5.21 0.96 -4.42
C ALA A 69 5.88 -0.23 -3.69
N GLN A 70 5.19 -1.36 -3.47
CA GLN A 70 5.77 -2.48 -2.69
C GLN A 70 6.15 -3.73 -3.50
N THR A 71 5.69 -3.92 -4.72
CA THR A 71 5.72 -5.28 -5.30
C THR A 71 6.94 -5.61 -6.15
N ARG A 72 7.78 -4.65 -6.56
CA ARG A 72 8.96 -4.99 -7.39
C ARG A 72 10.29 -4.51 -6.83
N VAL A 73 10.41 -3.23 -6.47
CA VAL A 73 11.65 -2.68 -5.89
C VAL A 73 11.92 -3.26 -4.49
N LYS A 74 10.87 -3.35 -3.68
CA LYS A 74 10.93 -3.95 -2.34
C LYS A 74 11.28 -5.43 -2.37
N LEU A 75 10.67 -6.17 -3.30
CA LEU A 75 11.01 -7.58 -3.53
C LEU A 75 12.46 -7.73 -3.98
N ASN A 76 12.94 -6.91 -4.92
CA ASN A 76 14.35 -6.92 -5.33
C ASN A 76 15.30 -6.64 -4.16
N PHE A 77 14.95 -5.69 -3.29
CA PHE A 77 15.76 -5.37 -2.12
C PHE A 77 15.79 -6.52 -1.10
N LEU A 78 14.62 -7.10 -0.79
CA LEU A 78 14.52 -8.25 0.11
C LEU A 78 15.22 -9.49 -0.46
N ASP A 79 15.14 -9.70 -1.77
CA ASP A 79 15.81 -10.79 -2.48
C ASP A 79 17.35 -10.64 -2.41
N GLN A 80 17.88 -9.43 -2.61
CA GLN A 80 19.31 -9.16 -2.43
C GLN A 80 19.78 -9.44 -0.99
N ILE A 81 19.01 -9.01 0.01
CA ILE A 81 19.34 -9.27 1.42
C ILE A 81 19.26 -10.77 1.71
N ALA A 82 18.20 -11.46 1.25
CA ALA A 82 18.04 -12.90 1.45
C ALA A 82 19.23 -13.67 0.85
N LYS A 83 19.63 -13.35 -0.39
CA LYS A 83 20.82 -13.92 -1.04
C LYS A 83 22.10 -13.66 -0.26
N TYR A 84 22.28 -12.45 0.27
CA TYR A 84 23.44 -12.12 1.09
C TYR A 84 23.52 -13.03 2.32
N TRP A 85 22.43 -13.18 3.07
CA TRP A 85 22.42 -14.04 4.26
C TRP A 85 22.58 -15.52 3.91
N GLU A 86 21.96 -15.98 2.82
CA GLU A 86 22.08 -17.36 2.35
C GLU A 86 23.54 -17.70 2.00
N LEU A 87 24.26 -16.78 1.36
CA LEU A 87 25.70 -16.91 1.12
C LEU A 87 26.52 -16.98 2.42
N GLN A 88 26.06 -16.34 3.50
CA GLN A 88 26.68 -16.44 4.83
C GLN A 88 26.24 -17.71 5.60
N GLY A 89 25.49 -18.61 4.97
CA GLY A 89 24.98 -19.84 5.59
C GLY A 89 23.82 -19.60 6.57
N SER A 90 23.13 -18.46 6.46
CA SER A 90 22.02 -18.09 7.34
C SER A 90 20.76 -17.76 6.54
N THR A 91 19.61 -18.24 6.98
CA THR A 91 18.34 -17.83 6.37
C THR A 91 17.88 -16.51 6.97
N LEU A 92 17.59 -15.52 6.13
CA LEU A 92 16.98 -14.26 6.56
C LEU A 92 15.68 -14.52 7.30
N LYS A 93 15.61 -14.16 8.59
CA LYS A 93 14.40 -14.22 9.40
C LYS A 93 13.90 -12.82 9.67
N ILE A 94 12.79 -12.45 9.04
CA ILE A 94 12.18 -11.14 9.26
C ILE A 94 11.43 -11.17 10.60
N PRO A 95 11.77 -10.29 11.57
CA PRO A 95 11.10 -10.26 12.85
C PRO A 95 9.67 -9.74 12.74
N HIS A 96 8.82 -10.17 13.66
CA HIS A 96 7.46 -9.67 13.81
C HIS A 96 7.42 -8.63 14.94
N VAL A 97 6.97 -7.43 14.63
CA VAL A 97 6.78 -6.32 15.57
C VAL A 97 5.28 -5.98 15.59
N GLU A 98 4.66 -5.99 16.77
CA GLU A 98 3.21 -5.75 16.92
C GLU A 98 2.32 -6.66 16.03
N ARG A 99 2.71 -7.93 15.86
CA ARG A 99 2.06 -8.91 14.96
C ARG A 99 2.14 -8.54 13.46
N LYS A 100 2.92 -7.52 13.10
CA LYS A 100 3.22 -7.14 11.72
C LYS A 100 4.65 -7.57 11.38
N ILE A 101 4.86 -8.03 10.15
CA ILE A 101 6.20 -8.32 9.64
C ILE A 101 6.96 -6.98 9.52
N LEU A 102 8.20 -6.92 10.02
CA LEU A 102 9.01 -5.71 9.93
C LEU A 102 9.35 -5.37 8.48
N ASP A 103 9.02 -4.15 8.06
CA ASP A 103 9.35 -3.65 6.73
C ASP A 103 10.81 -3.18 6.65
N LEU A 104 11.70 -4.08 6.25
CA LEU A 104 13.14 -3.80 6.14
C LEU A 104 13.47 -2.71 5.10
N PHE A 105 12.67 -2.58 4.04
CA PHE A 105 12.91 -1.56 3.02
C PHE A 105 12.54 -0.18 3.54
N GLN A 106 11.38 -0.04 4.17
CA GLN A 106 10.97 1.22 4.79
C GLN A 106 11.90 1.59 5.94
N LEU A 107 12.32 0.61 6.75
CA LEU A 107 13.31 0.83 7.81
C LEU A 107 14.62 1.38 7.26
N ASN A 108 15.21 0.71 6.26
CA ASN A 108 16.46 1.13 5.66
C ASN A 108 16.35 2.53 5.03
N LYS A 109 15.24 2.80 4.34
CA LYS A 109 14.98 4.12 3.73
C LYS A 109 14.91 5.22 4.79
N LEU A 110 14.14 5.02 5.86
CA LEU A 110 13.99 6.00 6.94
C LEU A 110 15.31 6.22 7.70
N VAL A 111 16.08 5.16 7.93
CA VAL A 111 17.41 5.27 8.56
C VAL A 111 18.36 6.06 7.68
N ALA A 112 18.36 5.80 6.36
CA ALA A 112 19.18 6.55 5.41
C ALA A 112 18.80 8.04 5.36
N GLU A 113 17.50 8.36 5.35
CA GLU A 113 16.99 9.73 5.40
C GLU A 113 17.37 10.48 6.69
N GLU A 114 17.47 9.79 7.82
CA GLU A 114 17.89 10.38 9.10
C GLU A 114 19.43 10.47 9.26
N GLY A 115 20.20 10.20 8.20
CA GLY A 115 21.66 10.31 8.15
C GLY A 115 22.41 8.98 8.29
N GLY A 116 21.70 7.86 8.20
CA GLY A 116 22.26 6.51 8.32
C GLY A 116 22.27 5.98 9.76
N PHE A 117 22.64 4.70 9.89
CA PHE A 117 22.58 3.96 11.16
C PHE A 117 23.33 4.66 12.30
N ALA A 118 24.56 5.12 12.05
CA ALA A 118 25.40 5.74 13.07
C ALA A 118 24.77 7.02 13.66
N VAL A 119 24.20 7.87 12.79
CA VAL A 119 23.53 9.12 13.22
C VAL A 119 22.26 8.80 13.99
N VAL A 120 21.46 7.86 13.51
CA VAL A 120 20.22 7.44 14.19
C VAL A 120 20.51 6.92 15.60
N CYS A 121 21.55 6.10 15.77
CA CYS A 121 21.98 5.60 17.07
C CYS A 121 22.48 6.72 18.00
N LYS A 122 23.32 7.63 17.47
CA LYS A 122 23.87 8.76 18.24
C LYS A 122 22.76 9.71 18.73
N ASP A 123 21.81 10.02 17.86
CA ASP A 123 20.76 11.01 18.13
C ASP A 123 19.48 10.38 18.72
N ARG A 124 19.49 9.07 19.04
CA ARG A 124 18.34 8.33 19.59
C ARG A 124 17.06 8.46 18.76
N LYS A 125 17.19 8.48 17.42
CA LYS A 125 16.09 8.68 16.47
C LYS A 125 15.25 7.42 16.21
N TRP A 126 15.57 6.29 16.81
CA TRP A 126 14.85 5.02 16.62
C TRP A 126 13.36 5.11 16.95
N THR A 127 12.98 5.84 18.00
CA THR A 127 11.57 6.06 18.35
C THR A 127 10.82 6.81 17.26
N LYS A 128 11.45 7.86 16.69
CA LYS A 128 10.89 8.63 15.58
C LYS A 128 10.71 7.77 14.33
N ILE A 129 11.69 6.93 14.03
CA ILE A 129 11.63 5.99 12.88
C ILE A 129 10.52 4.96 13.10
N ALA A 130 10.42 4.37 14.29
CA ALA A 130 9.37 3.40 14.62
C ALA A 130 7.96 4.01 14.49
N THR A 131 7.76 5.24 14.98
CA THR A 131 6.49 5.96 14.79
C THR A 131 6.19 6.22 13.31
N LYS A 132 7.19 6.63 12.51
CA LYS A 132 7.03 6.78 11.05
C LYS A 132 6.73 5.47 10.33
N MET A 133 7.15 4.33 10.87
CA MET A 133 6.79 2.99 10.37
C MET A 133 5.39 2.54 10.82
N GLY A 134 4.68 3.36 11.61
CA GLY A 134 3.34 3.05 12.11
C GLY A 134 3.30 2.18 13.36
N PHE A 135 4.42 2.07 14.10
CA PHE A 135 4.44 1.43 15.41
C PHE A 135 4.09 2.42 16.53
N ALA A 136 3.41 1.96 17.57
CA ALA A 136 2.98 2.83 18.66
C ALA A 136 4.17 3.34 19.50
N PRO A 137 4.27 4.65 19.77
CA PRO A 137 5.29 5.18 20.68
C PRO A 137 4.96 4.73 22.11
N GLY A 138 5.89 4.00 22.76
CA GLY A 138 5.78 3.71 24.21
C GLY A 138 6.07 2.27 24.65
N LYS A 139 6.21 1.32 23.72
CA LYS A 139 6.76 -0.01 24.06
C LYS A 139 8.23 -0.03 23.72
N ALA A 140 9.08 0.21 24.71
CA ALA A 140 10.52 0.00 24.58
C ALA A 140 10.75 -1.45 24.11
N VAL A 141 11.25 -1.61 22.88
CA VAL A 141 11.99 -2.81 22.50
C VAL A 141 13.34 -2.65 23.18
N GLY A 142 13.41 -3.17 24.41
CA GLY A 142 14.64 -3.37 25.16
C GLY A 142 15.38 -4.60 24.69
#